data_AF-A0A960U3G4-F1
#
_entry.id   AF-A0A960U3G4-F1
#
_cell.length_a   1.000
_cell.length_b   1.000
_cell.length_c   1.000
_cell.angle_alpha   90.00
_cell.angle_beta   90.00
_cell.angle_gamma   90.00
#
_symmetry.space_group_name_H-M   'P 1'
#
loop_
_entity.id
_entity.type
_entity.pdbx_description
1 polymer ?
#
loop_
_entity_poly.entity_id
_entity_poly.type
_entity_poly.pdbx_seq_one_letter_code
_entity_poly.pdbx_strand_id
1 'polypeptide(L)'
;MPEEGVELPPDGALLTADEIARIVRIAAELGVRKVRLTGGEPLLRRDIVEIVERVASTPGIEETHLTTTGLLLESRAKALTEAGLTGVNVSLDSLDAATYRELTRRDGLEVVLRGLRRAAEAGISTI
;
A
#
# COMPACT_ATOMS: atom_id res chain seq x y z
N MET A 1 -10.76 -11.26 -5.98
CA MET A 1 -10.52 -12.16 -4.82
C MET A 1 -11.56 -13.27 -4.87
N PRO A 2 -11.22 -14.52 -4.48
CA PRO A 2 -12.20 -15.61 -4.37
C PRO A 2 -13.29 -15.28 -3.35
N GLU A 3 -14.48 -15.88 -3.49
CA GLU A 3 -15.59 -15.66 -2.55
C GLU A 3 -15.27 -16.19 -1.15
N GLU A 4 -14.50 -17.28 -1.05
CA GLU A 4 -14.09 -17.84 0.24
C GLU A 4 -12.91 -17.09 0.91
N GLY A 5 -12.41 -16.01 0.29
CA GLY A 5 -11.20 -15.33 0.74
C GLY A 5 -9.92 -16.01 0.21
N VAL A 6 -8.77 -15.62 0.74
CA VAL A 6 -7.47 -16.20 0.38
C VAL A 6 -6.86 -16.75 1.67
N GLU A 7 -6.41 -18.01 1.65
CA GLU A 7 -5.63 -18.55 2.75
C GLU A 7 -4.41 -17.65 3.00
N LEU A 8 -4.31 -17.14 4.22
CA LEU A 8 -3.14 -16.37 4.61
C LEU A 8 -1.96 -17.33 4.75
N PRO A 9 -0.76 -16.93 4.30
CA PRO A 9 0.42 -17.74 4.49
C PRO A 9 0.61 -18.04 5.99
N PRO A 10 1.14 -19.22 6.35
CA PRO A 10 1.33 -19.61 7.74
C PRO A 10 2.30 -18.65 8.45
N ASP A 11 2.18 -18.56 9.77
CA ASP A 11 3.06 -17.72 10.59
C ASP A 11 4.53 -18.06 10.31
N GLY A 12 5.33 -17.02 10.03
CA GLY A 12 6.75 -17.13 9.69
C GLY A 12 7.07 -17.37 8.21
N ALA A 13 6.08 -17.54 7.33
CA ALA A 13 6.32 -17.65 5.89
C ALA A 13 6.49 -16.30 5.16
N LEU A 14 6.16 -15.19 5.83
CA LEU A 14 6.34 -13.84 5.32
C LEU A 14 7.69 -13.27 5.77
N LEU A 15 8.38 -12.56 4.86
CA LEU A 15 9.53 -11.75 5.21
C LEU A 15 9.14 -10.71 6.25
N THR A 16 9.94 -10.59 7.30
CA THR A 16 9.84 -9.54 8.33
C THR A 16 10.20 -8.16 7.75
N ALA A 17 9.83 -7.09 8.47
CA ALA A 17 10.22 -5.73 8.09
C ALA A 17 11.75 -5.54 8.03
N ASP A 18 12.49 -6.22 8.91
CA ASP A 18 13.96 -6.27 8.90
C ASP A 18 14.53 -6.91 7.64
N GLU A 19 13.98 -8.05 7.22
CA GLU A 19 14.42 -8.75 6.01
C GLU A 19 14.11 -7.94 4.74
N ILE A 20 12.94 -7.31 4.68
CA ILE A 20 12.57 -6.41 3.58
C ILE A 20 13.56 -5.23 3.51
N ALA A 21 13.83 -4.58 4.63
CA ALA A 21 14.76 -3.45 4.69
C ALA A 21 16.18 -3.85 4.27
N ARG A 22 16.63 -5.06 4.64
CA ARG A 22 17.93 -5.60 4.20
C ARG A 22 17.98 -5.76 2.68
N ILE A 23 16.94 -6.31 2.07
CA ILE A 23 16.86 -6.48 0.60
C ILE A 23 16.88 -5.12 -0.09
N VAL A 24 16.08 -4.17 0.40
CA VAL A 24 16.00 -2.82 -0.18
C VAL A 24 17.33 -2.09 -0.08
N ARG A 25 18.07 -2.21 1.03
CA ARG A 25 19.41 -1.62 1.17
C ARG A 25 20.38 -2.13 0.10
N ILE A 26 20.44 -3.46 -0.09
CA ILE A 26 21.29 -4.07 -1.12
C ILE A 26 20.85 -3.59 -2.51
N ALA A 27 19.55 -3.52 -2.77
CA ALA A 27 19.04 -3.03 -4.05
C ALA A 27 19.39 -1.55 -4.29
N ALA A 28 19.35 -0.71 -3.25
CA ALA A 28 19.70 0.70 -3.34
C ALA A 28 21.18 0.92 -3.68
N GLU A 29 22.07 0.09 -3.11
CA GLU A 29 23.51 0.04 -3.47
C GLU A 29 23.72 -0.33 -4.95
N LEU A 30 22.81 -1.10 -5.53
CA LEU A 30 22.82 -1.47 -6.96
C LEU A 30 22.11 -0.45 -7.87
N GLY A 31 21.67 0.68 -7.34
CA GLY A 31 21.09 1.77 -8.13
C GLY A 31 19.56 1.85 -8.10
N VAL A 32 18.87 1.01 -7.34
CA VAL A 32 17.42 1.18 -7.13
C VAL A 32 17.17 2.49 -6.37
N ARG A 33 16.22 3.29 -6.87
CA ARG A 33 15.77 4.56 -6.27
C ARG A 33 14.30 4.56 -5.86
N LYS A 34 13.51 3.63 -6.40
CA LYS A 34 12.06 3.55 -6.18
C LYS A 34 11.66 2.17 -5.74
N VAL A 35 10.89 2.09 -4.65
CA VAL A 35 10.30 0.85 -4.16
C VAL A 35 8.78 0.94 -4.23
N ARG A 36 8.15 -0.13 -4.71
CA ARG A 36 6.70 -0.28 -4.73
C ARG A 36 6.29 -1.47 -3.87
N LEU A 37 5.55 -1.18 -2.81
CA LEU A 37 4.93 -2.16 -1.94
C LEU A 37 3.58 -2.59 -2.55
N THR A 38 3.38 -3.89 -2.63
CA THR A 38 2.21 -4.53 -3.22
C THR A 38 1.98 -5.88 -2.53
N GLY A 39 1.08 -6.71 -3.06
CA GLY A 39 0.79 -8.07 -2.60
C GLY A 39 -0.59 -8.48 -3.08
N GLY A 40 -1.40 -9.01 -2.15
CA GLY A 40 -2.87 -8.97 -2.29
C GLY A 40 -3.37 -7.57 -1.97
N GLU A 41 -3.74 -7.33 -0.70
CA GLU A 41 -3.99 -5.99 -0.18
C GLU A 41 -2.94 -5.65 0.90
N PRO A 42 -1.94 -4.80 0.61
CA PRO A 42 -0.86 -4.54 1.55
C PRO A 42 -1.31 -3.81 2.81
N LEU A 43 -2.43 -3.07 2.79
CA LEU A 43 -2.95 -2.41 3.99
C LEU A 43 -3.55 -3.37 5.04
N LEU A 44 -3.73 -4.65 4.69
CA LEU A 44 -4.10 -5.71 5.65
C LEU A 44 -2.90 -6.17 6.48
N ARG A 45 -1.68 -5.89 6.03
CA ARG A 45 -0.46 -6.30 6.73
C ARG A 45 -0.26 -5.43 7.98
N ARG A 46 -0.13 -6.08 9.15
CA ARG A 46 -0.12 -5.40 10.46
C ARG A 46 1.05 -4.41 10.63
N ASP A 47 2.21 -4.77 10.10
CA ASP A 47 3.47 -4.03 10.15
C ASP A 47 3.70 -3.13 8.91
N ILE A 48 2.67 -2.84 8.09
CA ILE A 48 2.85 -2.08 6.84
C ILE A 48 3.46 -0.69 7.05
N VAL A 49 3.10 0.01 8.13
CA VAL A 49 3.64 1.34 8.44
C VAL A 49 5.13 1.25 8.77
N GLU A 50 5.53 0.25 9.56
CA GLU A 50 6.93 -0.01 9.90
C GLU A 50 7.75 -0.37 8.64
N ILE A 51 7.19 -1.16 7.72
CA ILE A 51 7.83 -1.49 6.46
C ILE A 51 8.06 -0.23 5.62
N VAL A 52 7.05 0.63 5.50
CA VAL A 52 7.18 1.90 4.77
C VAL A 52 8.28 2.75 5.40
N GLU A 53 8.29 2.90 6.72
CA GLU A 53 9.30 3.68 7.44
C GLU A 53 10.72 3.18 7.18
N ARG A 54 10.94 1.87 7.28
CA ARG A 54 12.26 1.25 7.05
C ARG A 54 12.70 1.34 5.59
N VAL A 55 11.77 1.22 4.64
CA VAL A 55 12.06 1.34 3.20
C VAL A 55 12.36 2.79 2.83
N ALA A 56 11.53 3.73 3.24
CA ALA A 56 11.69 5.15 2.94
C ALA A 56 12.94 5.76 3.60
N SER A 57 13.33 5.26 4.77
CA SER A 57 14.56 5.69 5.45
C SER A 57 15.85 5.09 4.88
N THR A 58 15.77 4.20 3.89
CA THR A 58 16.96 3.57 3.30
C THR A 58 17.72 4.57 2.42
N PRO A 59 19.02 4.83 2.68
CA PRO A 59 19.81 5.74 1.85
C PRO A 59 19.81 5.33 0.38
N GLY A 60 19.53 6.28 -0.51
CA GLY A 60 19.43 6.05 -1.95
C GLY A 60 18.02 5.68 -2.42
N ILE A 61 17.06 5.41 -1.54
CA ILE A 61 15.65 5.36 -1.93
C ILE A 61 15.08 6.78 -1.91
N GLU A 62 14.50 7.18 -3.04
CA GLU A 62 13.91 8.50 -3.27
C GLU A 62 12.38 8.43 -3.24
N GLU A 63 11.80 7.30 -3.67
CA GLU A 63 10.36 7.12 -3.78
C GLU A 63 9.90 5.79 -3.16
N THR A 64 8.92 5.85 -2.27
CA THR A 64 8.25 4.68 -1.70
C THR A 64 6.77 4.75 -2.04
N HIS A 65 6.31 3.80 -2.84
CA HIS A 65 4.93 3.74 -3.33
C HIS A 65 4.20 2.51 -2.79
N LEU A 66 2.87 2.60 -2.72
CA LEU A 66 1.99 1.50 -2.33
C LEU A 66 0.89 1.29 -3.36
N THR A 67 0.64 0.05 -3.78
CA THR A 67 -0.55 -0.30 -4.59
C THR A 67 -1.63 -0.90 -3.70
N THR A 68 -2.85 -0.36 -3.71
CA THR A 68 -3.96 -0.77 -2.82
C THR A 68 -5.31 -0.73 -3.52
N THR A 69 -6.29 -1.48 -3.03
CA THR A 69 -7.71 -1.33 -3.39
C THR A 69 -8.30 -0.02 -2.83
N GLY A 70 -7.63 0.63 -1.88
CA GLY A 70 -8.03 1.91 -1.30
C GLY A 70 -9.04 1.83 -0.17
N LEU A 71 -9.63 0.66 0.11
CA LEU A 71 -10.67 0.51 1.14
C LEU A 71 -10.19 0.84 2.56
N LEU A 72 -8.90 0.61 2.86
CA LEU A 72 -8.30 0.90 4.16
C LEU A 72 -7.49 2.21 4.17
N LEU A 73 -7.39 2.89 3.02
CA LEU A 73 -6.51 4.03 2.83
C LEU A 73 -6.90 5.21 3.72
N GLU A 74 -8.20 5.47 3.88
CA GLU A 74 -8.71 6.56 4.74
C GLU A 74 -8.13 6.50 6.15
N SER A 75 -8.12 5.30 6.75
CA SER A 75 -7.63 5.08 8.12
C SER A 75 -6.10 5.05 8.24
N ARG A 76 -5.38 4.77 7.14
CA ARG A 76 -3.93 4.53 7.15
C ARG A 76 -3.11 5.68 6.57
N ALA A 77 -3.71 6.52 5.73
CA ALA A 77 -3.01 7.54 4.94
C ALA A 77 -2.06 8.40 5.78
N LYS A 78 -2.53 8.95 6.91
CA LYS A 78 -1.69 9.80 7.77
C LYS A 78 -0.44 9.08 8.27
N ALA A 79 -0.60 7.88 8.84
CA ALA A 79 0.53 7.10 9.36
C ALA A 79 1.51 6.68 8.26
N LEU A 80 1.00 6.36 7.06
CA LEU A 80 1.83 6.03 5.91
C LEU A 80 2.64 7.23 5.41
N THR A 81 2.04 8.42 5.34
CA THR A 81 2.77 9.63 4.96
C THR A 81 3.82 10.00 6.01
N GLU A 82 3.49 9.91 7.30
CA GLU A 82 4.44 10.15 8.40
C GLU A 82 5.63 9.16 8.35
N ALA A 83 5.38 7.92 7.90
CA ALA A 83 6.42 6.93 7.64
C ALA A 83 7.23 7.17 6.34
N GLY A 84 6.90 8.20 5.55
CA GLY A 84 7.65 8.54 4.34
C GLY A 84 7.11 7.92 3.05
N LEU A 85 5.85 7.48 3.02
CA LEU A 85 5.20 7.10 1.77
C LEU A 85 5.04 8.32 0.86
N THR A 86 5.54 8.23 -0.38
CA THR A 86 5.52 9.35 -1.34
C THR A 86 4.41 9.21 -2.38
N GLY A 87 3.88 8.00 -2.59
CA GLY A 87 2.84 7.77 -3.60
C GLY A 87 1.96 6.55 -3.32
N VAL A 88 0.74 6.61 -3.85
CA VAL A 88 -0.17 5.47 -3.88
C VAL A 88 -0.59 5.17 -5.32
N ASN A 89 -0.99 3.94 -5.58
CA ASN A 89 -1.72 3.58 -6.79
C ASN A 89 -2.96 2.82 -6.36
N VAL A 90 -4.12 3.36 -6.68
CA VAL A 90 -5.40 2.79 -6.25
C VAL A 90 -6.03 2.03 -7.41
N SER A 91 -6.25 0.73 -7.21
CA SER A 91 -7.00 -0.12 -8.14
C SER A 91 -8.49 0.17 -7.98
N LEU A 92 -9.04 0.94 -8.92
CA LEU A 92 -10.45 1.34 -8.95
C LEU A 92 -11.08 0.94 -10.28
N ASP A 93 -11.89 -0.12 -10.27
CA ASP A 93 -12.39 -0.75 -11.51
C ASP A 93 -13.53 0.05 -12.19
N SER A 94 -14.25 0.89 -11.44
CA SER A 94 -15.28 1.79 -11.99
C SER A 94 -15.57 2.96 -11.05
N LEU A 95 -15.98 4.10 -11.63
CA LEU A 95 -16.54 5.27 -10.92
C LEU A 95 -18.08 5.23 -10.83
N ASP A 96 -18.72 4.26 -11.45
CA ASP A 96 -20.14 3.99 -11.27
C ASP A 96 -20.32 2.99 -10.12
N ALA A 97 -21.13 3.36 -9.12
CA ALA A 97 -21.27 2.57 -7.90
C ALA A 97 -21.87 1.17 -8.15
N ALA A 98 -22.80 1.05 -9.11
CA ALA A 98 -23.40 -0.24 -9.45
C ALA A 98 -22.37 -1.16 -10.13
N THR A 99 -21.66 -0.63 -11.12
CA THR A 99 -20.59 -1.33 -11.83
C THR A 99 -19.44 -1.70 -10.90
N TYR A 100 -19.02 -0.79 -10.02
CA TYR A 100 -17.98 -1.06 -9.02
C TYR A 100 -18.39 -2.23 -8.12
N ARG A 101 -19.64 -2.24 -7.64
CA ARG A 101 -20.16 -3.31 -6.80
C ARG A 101 -20.23 -4.64 -7.55
N GLU A 102 -20.60 -4.62 -8.83
CA GLU A 102 -20.62 -5.81 -9.68
C GLU A 102 -19.22 -6.40 -9.87
N LEU A 103 -18.24 -5.56 -10.22
CA LEU A 103 -16.87 -5.99 -10.50
C LEU A 103 -16.12 -6.43 -9.23
N THR A 104 -16.24 -5.66 -8.15
CA THR A 104 -15.48 -5.91 -6.90
C THR A 104 -16.23 -6.79 -5.91
N ARG A 105 -17.52 -7.04 -6.16
CA ARG A 105 -18.46 -7.77 -5.28
C ARG A 105 -18.62 -7.13 -3.89
N ARG A 106 -18.29 -5.85 -3.77
CA ARG A 106 -18.32 -5.08 -2.51
C ARG A 106 -18.88 -3.68 -2.76
N ASP A 107 -19.65 -3.18 -1.80
CA ASP A 107 -19.93 -1.75 -1.75
C ASP A 107 -18.75 -1.04 -1.08
N GLY A 108 -18.24 0.04 -1.67
CA GLY A 108 -16.97 0.61 -1.23
C GLY A 108 -16.42 1.76 -2.05
N LEU A 109 -17.00 2.11 -3.19
CA LEU A 109 -16.52 3.21 -4.03
C LEU A 109 -16.36 4.51 -3.22
N GLU A 110 -17.36 4.90 -2.44
CA GLU A 110 -17.29 6.10 -1.59
C GLU A 110 -16.19 6.02 -0.53
N VAL A 111 -15.91 4.84 0.02
CA VAL A 111 -14.81 4.63 0.97
C VAL A 111 -13.46 4.87 0.28
N VAL A 112 -13.28 4.32 -0.92
CA VAL A 112 -12.07 4.50 -1.71
C VAL A 112 -11.86 5.97 -2.06
N LEU A 113 -12.92 6.68 -2.50
CA LEU A 113 -12.85 8.10 -2.84
C LEU A 113 -12.51 8.96 -1.61
N ARG A 114 -13.05 8.66 -0.43
CA ARG A 114 -12.62 9.32 0.82
C ARG A 114 -11.18 9.02 1.16
N GLY A 115 -10.73 7.77 0.99
CA GLY A 115 -9.33 7.38 1.16
C GLY A 115 -8.39 8.17 0.26
N LEU A 116 -8.75 8.36 -1.01
CA LEU A 116 -7.99 9.18 -1.96
C LEU A 116 -7.89 10.65 -1.53
N ARG A 117 -9.01 11.26 -1.12
CA ARG A 117 -9.01 12.63 -0.58
C ARG A 117 -8.11 12.73 0.64
N ARG A 118 -8.20 11.76 1.56
CA ARG A 118 -7.40 11.76 2.78
C ARG A 118 -5.91 11.56 2.51
N ALA A 119 -5.55 10.75 1.53
CA ALA A 119 -4.17 10.59 1.07
C ALA A 119 -3.62 11.90 0.50
N ALA A 120 -4.39 12.59 -0.34
CA ALA A 120 -4.02 13.89 -0.88
C ALA A 120 -3.85 14.95 0.23
N GLU A 121 -4.80 15.03 1.18
CA GLU A 121 -4.71 15.92 2.35
C GLU A 121 -3.50 15.62 3.24
N ALA A 122 -3.13 14.35 3.37
CA ALA A 122 -1.98 13.92 4.16
C ALA A 122 -0.63 14.22 3.47
N GLY A 123 -0.62 14.68 2.22
CA GLY A 123 0.59 15.06 1.50
C GLY A 123 1.13 14.00 0.54
N ILE A 124 0.37 12.93 0.25
CA ILE A 124 0.73 11.97 -0.79
C ILE A 124 0.51 12.65 -2.15
N SER A 125 1.61 12.95 -2.84
CA SER A 125 1.63 13.80 -4.03
C SER A 125 1.35 13.05 -5.34
N THR A 126 1.47 11.72 -5.34
CA THR A 126 1.25 10.86 -6.52
C THR A 126 0.16 9.83 -6.22
N ILE A 127 -0.88 9.81 -7.05
CA ILE A 127 -2.05 8.93 -6.96
C ILE A 127 -2.25 8.23 -8.31
#